data_AF-A0A517SMK0-F1
#
_entry.id   AF-A0A517SMK0-F1
#
_cell.length_a   1.000
_cell.length_b   1.000
_cell.length_c   1.000
_cell.angle_alpha   90.00
_cell.angle_beta   90.00
_cell.angle_gamma   90.00
#
_symmetry.space_group_name_H-M   'P 1'
#
loop_
_entity.id
_entity.type
_entity.pdbx_description
1 polymer ?
#
loop_
_entity_poly.entity_id
_entity_poly.type
_entity_poly.pdbx_seq_one_letter_code
_entity_poly.pdbx_strand_id
1 'polypeptide(L)'
;MTKRIAPGNPRTCGICTLPGTTVVTTEREVDAGGTECARPVAWSHPAGYNDAMAGGVFDDAPADPKDPVMTVPSDAPWYRDGLRFECTQCGNCCSGFPGFVWINDDELRAIAEHTGKSIGEIRLMHTRLYAGRLSLSEFANGDCTFFDPRTRGCSIYEARPTQCRTWPFWRSNIESPEAWERTGESCPGVNQGDFIPLEEIEMRVGQREM
;
A
#
# COMPACT_ATOMS: atom_id res chain seq x y z
N MET A 1 7.87 40.13 -31.47
CA MET A 1 7.26 38.89 -31.99
C MET A 1 8.33 37.80 -32.03
N THR A 2 8.20 36.56 -31.60
CA THR A 2 7.31 35.83 -30.66
C THR A 2 8.08 34.53 -30.42
N LYS A 3 8.08 34.07 -29.16
CA LYS A 3 8.72 32.85 -28.66
C LYS A 3 8.32 31.62 -29.49
N ARG A 4 9.27 30.83 -29.99
CA ARG A 4 8.99 29.50 -30.56
C ARG A 4 8.73 28.53 -29.40
N ILE A 5 7.50 28.01 -29.36
CA ILE A 5 7.05 26.94 -28.47
C ILE A 5 6.91 25.69 -29.33
N ALA A 6 7.45 24.57 -28.86
CA ALA A 6 7.31 23.25 -29.47
C ALA A 6 5.88 22.70 -29.27
N PRO A 7 5.29 21.97 -30.23
CA PRO A 7 4.15 21.11 -29.95
C PRO A 7 4.62 19.69 -29.65
N GLY A 8 4.06 19.15 -28.57
CA GLY A 8 4.33 17.83 -28.05
C GLY A 8 3.62 16.72 -28.81
N ASN A 9 4.06 15.52 -28.44
CA ASN A 9 3.62 14.20 -28.87
C ASN A 9 2.11 13.98 -28.64
N PRO A 10 1.33 13.57 -29.66
CA PRO A 10 -0.08 13.23 -29.50
C PRO A 10 -0.24 11.87 -28.79
N ARG A 11 -0.74 11.89 -27.54
CA ARG A 11 -1.39 10.71 -26.94
C ARG A 11 -2.85 10.68 -27.39
N THR A 12 -3.10 10.11 -28.55
CA THR A 12 -4.46 9.75 -28.97
C THR A 12 -4.76 8.32 -28.53
N CYS A 13 -5.61 8.22 -27.51
CA CYS A 13 -6.32 7.01 -27.13
C CYS A 13 -7.17 6.56 -28.32
N GLY A 14 -6.95 5.33 -28.80
CA GLY A 14 -7.62 4.79 -29.98
C GLY A 14 -9.11 4.63 -29.74
N ILE A 15 -9.91 5.47 -30.39
CA ILE A 15 -11.34 5.23 -30.61
C ILE A 15 -11.50 4.74 -32.04
N CYS A 16 -12.07 3.55 -32.15
CA CYS A 16 -12.40 2.85 -33.38
C CYS A 16 -13.25 3.74 -34.31
N THR A 17 -12.78 3.96 -35.53
CA THR A 17 -13.53 4.67 -36.57
C THR A 17 -14.42 3.69 -37.32
N LEU A 18 -15.74 3.94 -37.34
CA LEU A 18 -16.64 3.39 -38.34
C LEU A 18 -16.89 4.45 -39.43
N PRO A 19 -16.94 4.09 -40.72
CA PRO A 19 -17.05 5.03 -41.82
C PRO A 19 -18.52 5.41 -42.11
N GLY A 20 -18.76 6.69 -42.40
CA GLY A 20 -19.92 7.11 -43.19
C GLY A 20 -20.94 8.01 -42.48
N THR A 21 -20.57 9.24 -42.11
CA THR A 21 -21.57 10.33 -41.99
C THR A 21 -20.94 11.68 -42.33
N THR A 22 -21.54 12.36 -43.30
CA THR A 22 -21.19 13.70 -43.79
C THR A 22 -21.48 14.75 -42.71
N VAL A 23 -20.53 15.63 -42.44
CA VAL A 23 -20.70 16.75 -41.49
C VAL A 23 -21.26 17.96 -42.24
N VAL A 24 -22.46 18.42 -41.87
CA VAL A 24 -23.00 19.72 -42.27
C VAL A 24 -22.75 20.68 -41.10
N THR A 25 -22.02 21.76 -41.37
CA THR A 25 -21.76 22.85 -40.42
C THR A 25 -22.94 23.82 -40.40
N THR A 26 -23.51 24.07 -39.22
CA THR A 26 -24.19 25.33 -38.93
C THR A 26 -23.88 25.75 -37.50
N GLU A 27 -23.33 26.96 -37.38
CA GLU A 27 -23.04 27.68 -36.15
C GLU A 27 -24.34 28.01 -35.40
N ARG A 28 -24.35 27.94 -34.06
CA ARG A 28 -24.62 29.07 -33.15
C ARG A 28 -24.99 28.66 -31.73
N GLU A 29 -24.61 29.59 -30.86
CA GLU A 29 -25.20 29.99 -29.58
C GLU A 29 -24.83 29.26 -28.29
N VAL A 30 -24.30 30.13 -27.42
CA VAL A 30 -23.99 30.00 -26.01
C VAL A 30 -25.28 29.98 -25.22
N ASP A 31 -25.39 29.05 -24.26
CA ASP A 31 -26.27 29.21 -23.11
C ASP A 31 -25.56 28.82 -21.82
N ALA A 32 -25.71 29.70 -20.84
CA ALA A 32 -25.35 29.53 -19.45
C ALA A 32 -26.44 28.72 -18.75
N GLY A 33 -26.06 27.75 -17.92
CA GLY A 33 -27.03 27.06 -17.06
C GLY A 33 -26.47 25.79 -16.45
N GLY A 34 -26.40 25.78 -15.12
CA GLY A 34 -25.85 24.69 -14.31
C GLY A 34 -26.37 23.31 -14.69
N THR A 35 -25.45 22.34 -14.74
CA THR A 35 -25.79 20.93 -14.97
C THR A 35 -26.13 20.27 -13.65
N GLU A 36 -27.44 20.12 -13.46
CA GLU A 36 -28.10 19.17 -12.57
C GLU A 36 -27.56 17.74 -12.83
N CYS A 37 -27.23 17.01 -11.75
CA CYS A 37 -26.80 15.62 -11.84
C CYS A 37 -27.88 14.77 -12.51
N ALA A 38 -27.55 14.16 -13.65
CA ALA A 38 -28.45 13.28 -14.38
C ALA A 38 -28.95 12.15 -13.46
N ARG A 39 -30.27 12.07 -13.30
CA ARG A 39 -30.97 10.98 -12.60
C ARG A 39 -30.75 9.66 -13.35
N PRO A 40 -30.61 8.52 -12.66
CA PRO A 40 -30.45 7.25 -13.33
C PRO A 40 -31.72 6.90 -14.13
N VAL A 41 -31.50 6.45 -15.37
CA VAL A 41 -32.52 5.90 -16.27
C VAL A 41 -33.23 4.73 -15.59
N ALA A 42 -34.55 4.85 -15.49
CA ALA A 42 -35.42 3.80 -14.98
C ALA A 42 -35.36 2.57 -15.89
N TRP A 43 -34.99 1.43 -15.33
CA TRP A 43 -35.05 0.14 -16.01
C TRP A 43 -36.50 -0.22 -16.29
N SER A 44 -36.85 -0.36 -17.56
CA SER A 44 -38.15 -0.86 -17.98
C SER A 44 -38.10 -2.39 -18.02
N HIS A 45 -38.87 -3.06 -17.16
CA HIS A 45 -39.01 -4.52 -17.22
C HIS A 45 -39.86 -4.92 -18.45
N PRO A 46 -39.54 -6.05 -19.11
CA PRO A 46 -40.36 -6.57 -20.20
C PRO A 46 -41.76 -6.97 -19.71
N ALA A 47 -42.75 -6.86 -20.60
CA ALA A 47 -44.14 -7.19 -20.33
C ALA A 47 -44.29 -8.64 -19.83
N GLY A 48 -44.71 -8.78 -18.57
CA GLY A 48 -44.79 -10.05 -17.84
C GLY A 48 -44.23 -10.01 -16.42
N TYR A 49 -43.52 -8.94 -16.03
CA TYR A 49 -43.10 -8.72 -14.65
C TYR A 49 -44.30 -8.27 -13.79
N ASN A 50 -44.64 -9.07 -12.77
CA ASN A 50 -45.78 -8.82 -11.90
C ASN A 50 -45.27 -8.23 -10.57
N ASP A 51 -45.65 -7.00 -10.24
CA ASP A 51 -45.24 -6.24 -9.03
C ASP A 51 -45.85 -6.76 -7.71
N ALA A 52 -46.10 -8.07 -7.60
CA ALA A 52 -46.85 -8.67 -6.49
C ALA A 52 -45.96 -9.34 -5.42
N MET A 53 -44.68 -8.98 -5.30
CA MET A 53 -43.76 -9.56 -4.29
C MET A 53 -42.94 -8.52 -3.50
N ALA A 54 -43.39 -7.26 -3.45
CA ALA A 54 -42.85 -6.28 -2.51
C ALA A 54 -43.49 -6.47 -1.13
N GLY A 55 -43.10 -7.53 -0.42
CA GLY A 55 -43.68 -7.87 0.87
C GLY A 55 -43.13 -9.15 1.48
N GLY A 56 -41.80 -9.27 1.56
CA GLY A 56 -41.14 -10.31 2.33
C GLY A 56 -40.42 -9.69 3.52
N VAL A 57 -41.01 -9.79 4.70
CA VAL A 57 -40.25 -9.78 5.95
C VAL A 57 -39.24 -10.93 5.83
N PHE A 58 -37.95 -10.62 5.83
CA PHE A 58 -36.93 -11.66 6.02
C PHE A 58 -37.02 -12.05 7.49
N ASP A 59 -37.93 -12.98 7.78
CA ASP A 59 -37.96 -13.71 9.03
C ASP A 59 -36.54 -14.27 9.25
N ASP A 60 -35.96 -13.95 10.41
CA ASP A 60 -34.72 -14.54 10.92
C ASP A 60 -34.90 -16.06 11.04
N ALA A 61 -34.67 -16.75 9.93
CA ALA A 61 -34.59 -18.20 9.89
C ALA A 61 -33.37 -18.60 10.74
N PRO A 62 -33.54 -19.40 11.82
CA PRO A 62 -32.42 -19.86 12.61
C PRO A 62 -31.49 -20.69 11.70
N ALA A 63 -30.20 -20.38 11.78
CA ALA A 63 -29.15 -21.06 11.04
C ALA A 63 -29.30 -22.59 11.11
N ASP A 64 -29.12 -23.25 9.97
CA ASP A 64 -29.20 -24.69 9.82
C ASP A 64 -28.22 -25.38 10.81
N PRO A 65 -28.63 -26.40 11.60
CA PRO A 65 -27.79 -27.02 12.64
C PRO A 65 -26.54 -27.78 12.13
N LYS A 66 -26.27 -27.73 10.82
CA LYS A 66 -25.21 -28.50 10.15
C LYS A 66 -24.06 -27.65 9.65
N ASP A 67 -24.18 -26.33 9.69
CA ASP A 67 -23.03 -25.47 9.45
C ASP A 67 -22.17 -25.46 10.72
N PRO A 68 -20.90 -25.92 10.66
CA PRO A 68 -20.03 -25.82 11.81
C PRO A 68 -19.81 -24.33 12.09
N VAL A 69 -20.51 -23.80 13.09
CA VAL A 69 -20.17 -22.54 13.72
C VAL A 69 -18.76 -22.72 14.27
N MET A 70 -17.79 -22.20 13.54
CA MET A 70 -16.40 -22.10 13.97
C MET A 70 -16.38 -21.17 15.19
N THR A 71 -16.53 -21.74 16.39
CA THR A 71 -16.37 -21.00 17.64
C THR A 71 -14.89 -20.70 17.82
N VAL A 72 -14.49 -19.49 17.46
CA VAL A 72 -13.11 -19.00 17.59
C VAL A 72 -12.80 -18.76 19.08
N PRO A 73 -11.65 -19.23 19.61
CA PRO A 73 -11.25 -18.93 20.98
C PRO A 73 -11.15 -17.42 21.21
N SER A 74 -11.47 -16.95 22.43
CA SER A 74 -11.42 -15.55 22.83
C SER A 74 -10.01 -14.92 22.83
N ASP A 75 -8.99 -15.73 22.58
CA ASP A 75 -7.57 -15.36 22.70
C ASP A 75 -6.90 -15.12 21.32
N ALA A 76 -7.69 -15.13 20.24
CA ALA A 76 -7.17 -14.84 18.91
C ALA A 76 -6.70 -13.37 18.81
N PRO A 77 -5.60 -13.08 18.07
CA PRO A 77 -5.17 -11.71 17.85
C PRO A 77 -6.29 -10.90 17.18
N TRP A 78 -6.34 -9.59 17.45
CA TRP A 78 -7.38 -8.72 16.88
C TRP A 78 -7.31 -8.66 15.33
N TYR A 79 -6.13 -8.92 14.77
CA TYR A 79 -5.88 -9.02 13.33
C TYR A 79 -6.09 -10.45 12.78
N ARG A 80 -6.82 -11.33 13.49
CA ARG A 80 -7.11 -12.70 13.04
C ARG A 80 -7.72 -12.79 11.64
N ASP A 81 -8.46 -11.75 11.25
CA ASP A 81 -9.13 -11.66 9.95
C ASP A 81 -8.20 -11.07 8.86
N GLY A 82 -6.92 -10.85 9.17
CA GLY A 82 -5.91 -10.27 8.29
C GLY A 82 -5.85 -8.75 8.32
N LEU A 83 -4.84 -8.18 7.66
CA LEU A 83 -4.62 -6.73 7.52
C LEU A 83 -4.36 -6.37 6.06
N ARG A 84 -4.55 -5.10 5.70
CA ARG A 84 -4.16 -4.58 4.38
C ARG A 84 -2.88 -3.77 4.46
N PHE A 85 -1.93 -4.06 3.58
CA PHE A 85 -0.69 -3.30 3.52
C PHE A 85 -0.04 -3.33 2.13
N GLU A 86 0.45 -2.18 1.68
CA GLU A 86 1.30 -2.04 0.50
C GLU A 86 2.45 -1.04 0.76
N CYS A 87 3.69 -1.47 0.55
CA CYS A 87 4.83 -0.56 0.72
C CYS A 87 4.88 0.46 -0.43
N THR A 88 4.56 1.71 -0.12
CA THR A 88 4.59 2.83 -1.09
C THR A 88 5.99 3.40 -1.35
N GLN A 89 7.03 2.80 -0.76
CA GLN A 89 8.42 3.30 -0.80
C GLN A 89 8.58 4.78 -0.40
N CYS A 90 7.73 5.27 0.51
CA CYS A 90 7.71 6.67 0.94
C CYS A 90 8.98 7.18 1.65
N GLY A 91 9.83 6.26 2.13
CA GLY A 91 11.07 6.56 2.85
C GLY A 91 10.90 6.91 4.33
N ASN A 92 9.66 6.95 4.86
CA ASN A 92 9.40 7.40 6.23
C ASN A 92 10.02 6.48 7.29
N CYS A 93 10.15 5.18 7.03
CA CYS A 93 10.83 4.24 7.93
C CYS A 93 12.37 4.37 7.90
N CYS A 94 12.93 5.16 6.99
CA CYS A 94 14.38 5.30 6.79
C CYS A 94 14.90 6.72 7.10
N SER A 95 14.02 7.66 7.45
CA SER A 95 14.35 9.09 7.51
C SER A 95 13.65 9.79 8.68
N GLY A 96 14.30 10.84 9.21
CA GLY A 96 13.68 11.80 10.13
C GLY A 96 13.64 11.41 11.61
N PHE A 97 14.03 10.20 11.98
CA PHE A 97 14.17 9.83 13.40
C PHE A 97 15.29 8.79 13.59
N PRO A 98 16.15 8.94 14.62
CA PRO A 98 17.17 7.95 14.93
C PRO A 98 16.52 6.65 15.43
N GLY A 99 17.08 5.49 15.09
CA GLY A 99 16.54 4.20 15.50
C GLY A 99 17.60 3.14 15.69
N PHE A 100 17.17 1.89 15.79
CA PHE A 100 18.09 0.76 15.72
C PHE A 100 17.57 -0.20 14.66
N VAL A 101 18.37 -0.36 13.61
CA VAL A 101 18.17 -1.39 12.60
C VAL A 101 19.23 -2.44 12.85
N TRP A 102 18.91 -3.44 13.65
CA TRP A 102 19.83 -4.51 13.99
C TRP A 102 20.10 -5.36 12.75
N ILE A 103 21.36 -5.68 12.52
CA ILE A 103 21.77 -6.56 11.44
C ILE A 103 22.65 -7.70 11.95
N ASN A 104 22.57 -8.85 11.29
CA ASN A 104 23.49 -9.96 11.48
C ASN A 104 24.56 -10.03 10.37
N ASP A 105 25.47 -11.00 10.46
CA ASP A 105 26.56 -11.15 9.50
C ASP A 105 26.06 -11.56 8.09
N ASP A 106 24.94 -12.28 7.98
CA ASP A 106 24.37 -12.68 6.69
C ASP A 106 23.78 -11.47 5.96
N GLU A 107 23.05 -10.62 6.68
CA GLU A 107 22.51 -9.36 6.16
C GLU A 107 23.62 -8.39 5.78
N LEU A 108 24.69 -8.33 6.58
CA LEU A 108 25.87 -7.54 6.25
C LEU A 108 26.51 -8.00 4.92
N ARG A 109 26.60 -9.32 4.70
CA ARG A 109 27.10 -9.89 3.44
C ARG A 109 26.17 -9.57 2.27
N ALA A 110 24.86 -9.69 2.45
CA ALA A 110 23.88 -9.36 1.42
C ALA A 110 23.95 -7.89 0.99
N ILE A 111 24.13 -6.97 1.94
CA ILE A 111 24.31 -5.54 1.65
C ILE A 111 25.62 -5.30 0.89
N ALA A 112 26.71 -5.94 1.30
CA ALA A 112 28.01 -5.82 0.64
C ALA A 112 27.94 -6.30 -0.82
N GLU A 113 27.32 -7.46 -1.06
CA GLU A 113 27.11 -8.02 -2.39
C GLU A 113 26.25 -7.09 -3.27
N HIS A 114 25.12 -6.62 -2.74
CA HIS A 114 24.22 -5.73 -3.47
C HIS A 114 24.86 -4.39 -3.86
N THR A 115 25.72 -3.86 -3.00
CA THR A 115 26.40 -2.58 -3.26
C THR A 115 27.72 -2.73 -4.04
N GLY A 116 28.19 -3.96 -4.25
CA GLY A 116 29.50 -4.24 -4.85
C GLY A 116 30.68 -3.80 -3.97
N LYS A 117 30.46 -3.64 -2.67
CA LYS A 117 31.47 -3.17 -1.70
C LYS A 117 31.98 -4.31 -0.85
N SER A 118 33.11 -4.10 -0.18
CA SER A 118 33.61 -5.08 0.79
C SER A 118 32.78 -5.08 2.08
N ILE A 119 32.68 -6.23 2.74
CA ILE A 119 32.05 -6.35 4.07
C ILE A 119 32.68 -5.37 5.07
N GLY A 120 34.01 -5.19 5.01
CA GLY A 120 34.74 -4.28 5.88
C GLY A 120 34.33 -2.82 5.66
N GLU A 121 34.12 -2.41 4.41
CA GLU A 121 33.62 -1.08 4.08
C GLU A 121 32.19 -0.88 4.61
N ILE A 122 31.29 -1.84 4.37
CA ILE A 122 29.91 -1.73 4.88
C ILE A 122 29.91 -1.63 6.40
N ARG A 123 30.67 -2.50 7.09
CA ARG A 123 30.77 -2.49 8.55
C ARG A 123 31.32 -1.16 9.06
N LEU A 124 32.37 -0.63 8.45
CA LEU A 124 33.00 0.61 8.92
C LEU A 124 32.15 1.85 8.64
N MET A 125 31.56 1.94 7.45
CA MET A 125 30.95 3.18 6.95
C MET A 125 29.44 3.26 7.22
N HIS A 126 28.76 2.12 7.32
CA HIS A 126 27.30 2.06 7.34
C HIS A 126 26.71 1.41 8.61
N THR A 127 27.55 1.01 9.57
CA THR A 127 27.11 0.38 10.80
C THR A 127 27.73 1.00 12.04
N ARG A 128 27.13 0.73 13.20
CA ARG A 128 27.63 1.08 14.52
C ARG A 128 27.41 -0.07 15.48
N LEU A 129 28.30 -0.18 16.46
CA LEU A 129 28.13 -1.10 17.57
C LEU A 129 27.37 -0.41 18.71
N TYR A 130 26.27 -1.01 19.15
CA TYR A 130 25.51 -0.53 20.31
C TYR A 130 25.11 -1.72 21.18
N ALA A 131 25.43 -1.65 22.48
CA ALA A 131 25.15 -2.71 23.45
C ALA A 131 25.56 -4.12 22.97
N GLY A 132 26.72 -4.23 22.29
CA GLY A 132 27.25 -5.49 21.78
C GLY A 132 26.59 -6.02 20.50
N ARG A 133 25.65 -5.27 19.91
CA ARG A 133 24.96 -5.63 18.66
C ARG A 133 25.28 -4.63 17.55
N LEU A 134 25.30 -5.11 16.32
CA LEU A 134 25.56 -4.28 15.15
C LEU A 134 24.23 -3.69 14.64
N SER A 135 24.18 -2.37 14.50
CA SER A 135 23.05 -1.66 13.91
C SER A 135 23.50 -0.90 12.67
N LEU A 136 22.63 -0.70 11.69
CA LEU A 136 22.85 0.35 10.69
C LEU A 136 23.02 1.70 11.38
N SER A 137 23.87 2.53 10.79
CA SER A 137 24.09 3.91 11.21
C SER A 137 23.16 4.87 10.49
N GLU A 138 22.90 6.00 11.13
CA GLU A 138 22.22 7.16 10.58
C GLU A 138 23.15 8.38 10.56
N PHE A 139 22.82 9.34 9.69
CA PHE A 139 23.40 10.67 9.69
C PHE A 139 22.85 11.51 10.85
N ALA A 140 23.41 12.71 11.06
CA ALA A 140 23.01 13.59 12.16
C ALA A 140 21.54 14.05 12.11
N ASN A 141 20.91 14.00 10.93
CA ASN A 141 19.49 14.30 10.75
C ASN A 141 18.56 13.09 10.99
N GLY A 142 19.10 11.94 11.39
CA GLY A 142 18.35 10.70 11.63
C GLY A 142 18.09 9.87 10.37
N ASP A 143 18.61 10.27 9.21
CA ASP A 143 18.46 9.46 7.99
C ASP A 143 19.41 8.26 8.01
N CYS A 144 18.89 7.07 7.71
CA CYS A 144 19.72 5.90 7.51
C CYS A 144 20.79 6.18 6.45
N THR A 145 22.00 5.66 6.65
CA THR A 145 23.11 5.85 5.69
C THR A 145 22.84 5.32 4.27
N PHE A 146 21.79 4.51 4.09
CA PHE A 146 21.33 4.02 2.78
C PHE A 146 20.12 4.78 2.22
N PHE A 147 19.61 5.80 2.89
CA PHE A 147 18.53 6.64 2.41
C PHE A 147 19.04 7.63 1.34
N ASP A 148 18.39 7.68 0.18
CA ASP A 148 18.67 8.69 -0.85
C ASP A 148 17.69 9.86 -0.70
N PRO A 149 18.14 11.05 -0.26
CA PRO A 149 17.25 12.19 -0.03
C PRO A 149 16.63 12.76 -1.31
N ARG A 150 17.19 12.46 -2.50
CA ARG A 150 16.64 12.96 -3.77
C ARG A 150 15.44 12.17 -4.23
N THR A 151 15.52 10.84 -4.16
CA THR A 151 14.44 9.93 -4.54
C THR A 151 13.52 9.61 -3.37
N ARG A 152 13.95 9.90 -2.13
CA ARG A 152 13.38 9.42 -0.87
C ARG A 152 13.31 7.89 -0.78
N GLY A 153 14.13 7.20 -1.57
CA GLY A 153 14.19 5.75 -1.62
C GLY A 153 15.29 5.15 -0.76
N CYS A 154 15.21 3.84 -0.53
CA CYS A 154 16.30 3.07 0.05
C CYS A 154 17.23 2.57 -1.07
N SER A 155 18.50 2.95 -1.04
CA SER A 155 19.50 2.51 -2.03
C SER A 155 19.79 1.01 -2.01
N ILE A 156 19.38 0.31 -0.95
CA ILE A 156 19.54 -1.15 -0.77
C ILE A 156 18.20 -1.86 -0.66
N TYR A 157 17.14 -1.37 -1.32
CA TYR A 157 15.76 -1.85 -1.12
C TYR A 157 15.62 -3.39 -1.23
N GLU A 158 16.31 -4.01 -2.19
CA GLU A 158 16.31 -5.46 -2.39
C GLU A 158 17.12 -6.22 -1.32
N ALA A 159 18.19 -5.59 -0.81
CA ALA A 159 19.06 -6.14 0.23
C ALA A 159 18.72 -5.66 1.65
N ARG A 160 17.51 -5.13 1.85
CA ARG A 160 17.05 -4.63 3.15
C ARG A 160 17.21 -5.70 4.25
N PRO A 161 17.69 -5.33 5.45
CA PRO A 161 17.64 -6.23 6.60
C PRO A 161 16.21 -6.69 6.89
N THR A 162 16.09 -7.83 7.56
CA THR A 162 14.83 -8.46 7.95
C THR A 162 13.93 -7.49 8.69
N GLN A 163 14.47 -6.72 9.63
CA GLN A 163 13.72 -5.69 10.35
C GLN A 163 13.09 -4.64 9.40
N CYS A 164 13.79 -4.23 8.35
CA CYS A 164 13.28 -3.28 7.35
C CYS A 164 12.28 -3.92 6.38
N ARG A 165 12.42 -5.22 6.07
CA ARG A 165 11.49 -5.96 5.21
C ARG A 165 10.16 -6.27 5.90
N THR A 166 10.18 -6.52 7.21
CA THR A 166 9.00 -6.88 7.99
C THR A 166 8.18 -5.69 8.49
N TRP A 167 8.65 -4.45 8.26
CA TRP A 167 7.83 -3.26 8.51
C TRP A 167 6.56 -3.30 7.64
N PRO A 168 5.36 -2.98 8.16
CA PRO A 168 5.04 -2.48 9.50
C PRO A 168 4.65 -3.57 10.52
N PHE A 169 4.78 -4.85 10.20
CA PHE A 169 4.36 -6.00 11.03
C PHE A 169 5.32 -6.29 12.19
N TRP A 170 5.72 -5.27 12.92
CA TRP A 170 6.44 -5.43 14.19
C TRP A 170 5.41 -5.58 15.31
N ARG A 171 5.69 -6.42 16.31
CA ARG A 171 4.76 -6.64 17.44
C ARG A 171 4.22 -5.33 18.03
N SER A 172 5.06 -4.33 18.23
CA SER A 172 4.68 -3.01 18.75
C SER A 172 3.66 -2.24 17.90
N ASN A 173 3.63 -2.52 16.59
CA ASN A 173 2.76 -1.84 15.64
C ASN A 173 1.43 -2.56 15.48
N ILE A 174 1.39 -3.87 15.73
CA ILE A 174 0.19 -4.71 15.60
C ILE A 174 -0.34 -5.20 16.96
N GLU A 175 0.17 -4.67 18.07
CA GLU A 175 -0.23 -5.07 19.42
C GLU A 175 -1.72 -4.80 19.67
N SER A 176 -2.24 -3.70 19.12
CA SER A 176 -3.64 -3.31 19.21
C SER A 176 -4.09 -2.57 17.94
N PRO A 177 -5.41 -2.46 17.69
CA PRO A 177 -5.93 -1.65 16.58
C PRO A 177 -5.41 -0.21 16.62
N GLU A 178 -5.31 0.39 17.81
CA GLU A 178 -4.83 1.76 18.00
C GLU A 178 -3.33 1.89 17.65
N ALA A 179 -2.53 0.86 17.97
CA ALA A 179 -1.12 0.84 17.58
C ALA A 179 -0.95 0.76 16.05
N TRP A 180 -1.83 0.04 15.38
CA TRP A 180 -1.84 -0.08 13.92
C TRP A 180 -2.26 1.23 13.26
N GLU A 181 -3.32 1.87 13.76
CA GLU A 181 -3.75 3.19 13.30
C GLU A 181 -2.64 4.24 13.47
N ARG A 182 -2.00 4.28 14.65
CA ARG A 182 -0.86 5.16 14.91
C ARG A 182 0.32 4.89 13.97
N THR A 183 0.56 3.63 13.63
CA THR A 183 1.58 3.28 12.62
C THR A 183 1.22 3.88 11.26
N GLY A 184 -0.06 3.89 10.90
CA GLY A 184 -0.58 4.51 9.67
C GLY A 184 -0.41 6.03 9.59
N GLU A 185 -0.29 6.74 10.71
CA GLU A 185 0.04 8.18 10.72
C GLU A 185 1.41 8.44 10.07
N SER A 186 2.35 7.51 10.24
CA SER A 186 3.70 7.60 9.69
C SER A 186 3.90 6.82 8.39
N CYS A 187 3.12 5.75 8.19
CA CYS A 187 3.26 4.83 7.07
C CYS A 187 2.01 4.86 6.18
N PRO A 188 2.06 5.55 5.01
CA PRO A 188 0.92 5.65 4.11
C PRO A 188 0.54 4.33 3.43
N GLY A 189 1.30 3.26 3.65
CA GLY A 189 0.99 1.92 3.16
C GLY A 189 0.03 1.13 4.05
N VAL A 190 -0.16 1.56 5.31
CA VAL A 190 -1.09 0.93 6.25
C VAL A 190 -2.52 1.09 5.75
N ASN A 191 -3.28 0.00 5.79
CA ASN A 191 -4.65 -0.09 5.28
C ASN A 191 -4.80 0.15 3.77
N GLN A 192 -3.71 0.01 3.01
CA GLN A 192 -3.71 0.13 1.54
C GLN A 192 -3.34 -1.20 0.88
N GLY A 193 -3.70 -1.33 -0.40
CA GLY A 193 -3.29 -2.43 -1.27
C GLY A 193 -3.72 -3.82 -0.81
N ASP A 194 -2.78 -4.76 -0.89
CA ASP A 194 -3.03 -6.19 -0.81
C ASP A 194 -3.53 -6.65 0.58
N PHE A 195 -4.32 -7.71 0.56
CA PHE A 195 -4.76 -8.41 1.77
C PHE A 195 -3.67 -9.37 2.23
N ILE A 196 -3.26 -9.24 3.50
CA ILE A 196 -2.24 -10.05 4.14
C ILE A 196 -2.93 -10.97 5.16
N PRO A 197 -2.92 -12.30 4.96
CA PRO A 197 -3.56 -13.24 5.87
C PRO A 197 -2.80 -13.38 7.19
N LEU A 198 -3.48 -13.90 8.22
CA LEU A 198 -2.93 -14.07 9.57
C LEU A 198 -1.59 -14.83 9.56
N GLU A 199 -1.50 -15.93 8.81
CA GLU A 199 -0.30 -16.77 8.77
C GLU A 199 0.91 -16.01 8.24
N GLU A 200 0.71 -15.10 7.29
CA GLU A 200 1.78 -14.27 6.74
C GLU A 200 2.20 -13.17 7.72
N ILE A 201 1.23 -12.58 8.43
CA ILE A 201 1.52 -11.59 9.49
C ILE A 201 2.41 -12.24 10.56
N GLU A 202 2.00 -13.40 11.08
CA GLU A 202 2.75 -14.15 12.10
C GLU A 202 4.14 -14.57 11.60
N MET A 203 4.27 -14.98 10.33
CA MET A 203 5.57 -15.29 9.72
C MET A 203 6.49 -14.07 9.74
N ARG A 204 6.01 -12.89 9.32
CA ARG A 204 6.80 -11.65 9.28
C ARG A 204 7.15 -11.16 10.68
N VAL A 205 6.27 -11.34 11.65
CA VAL A 205 6.54 -11.06 13.07
C VAL A 205 7.68 -11.96 13.57
N GLY A 206 7.56 -13.28 13.35
CA GLY A 206 8.56 -14.26 13.78
C GLY A 206 9.94 -14.03 13.15
N GLN A 207 9.99 -13.61 11.87
CA GLN A 207 11.25 -13.28 11.18
C GLN A 207 12.09 -12.22 11.90
N ARG A 208 11.47 -11.24 12.55
CA ARG A 208 12.19 -10.17 13.26
C ARG A 208 12.77 -10.61 14.61
N GLU A 209 12.26 -11.70 15.18
CA GLU A 209 12.58 -12.12 16.53
C GLU A 209 13.66 -13.20 16.61
N MET A 210 14.06 -13.74 15.46
CA MET A 210 15.20 -14.64 15.30
C MET A 210 16.52 -13.87 15.27
#